data_AF-A0AAV0BH85-F1
#
_entry.id   AF-A0AAV0BH85-F1
#
_cell.length_a   1.000
_cell.length_b   1.000
_cell.length_c   1.000
_cell.angle_alpha   90.00
_cell.angle_beta   90.00
_cell.angle_gamma   90.00
#
_symmetry.space_group_name_H-M   'P 1'
#
loop_
_entity.id
_entity.type
_entity.pdbx_description
1 polymer ?
#
loop_
_entity_poly.entity_id
_entity_poly.type
_entity_poly.pdbx_seq_one_letter_code
_entity_poly.pdbx_strand_id
1 'polypeptide(L)'
;MSLDSTHISLIVSVTRSEVETDPLLYITDLVLIVPVPWEAFIPIGLLTVCFGCTGTLLNATRRFQNDGKPPMYGLDAWDERMLERNRRLTGSTRGQTDELIAPQEFKTNSAWPVEKIYA
;
A
#
# COMPACT_ATOMS: atom_id res chain seq x y z
N MET A 1 -17.88 40.40 -70.44
CA MET A 1 -18.04 39.02 -69.93
C MET A 1 -18.53 39.14 -68.50
N SER A 2 -19.84 39.30 -68.32
CA SER A 2 -20.47 39.63 -67.04
C SER A 2 -20.77 38.37 -66.26
N LEU A 3 -20.19 38.24 -65.07
CA LEU A 3 -20.54 37.18 -64.12
C LEU A 3 -21.92 37.50 -63.55
N ASP A 4 -22.91 36.67 -63.89
CA ASP A 4 -24.29 36.79 -63.43
C ASP A 4 -24.40 36.45 -61.94
N SER A 5 -25.23 37.22 -61.22
CA SER A 5 -25.43 37.19 -59.77
C SER A 5 -25.91 35.83 -59.23
N THR A 6 -26.43 34.98 -60.11
CA THR A 6 -26.89 33.61 -59.81
C THR A 6 -25.75 32.63 -59.57
N HIS A 7 -24.60 32.80 -60.23
CA HIS A 7 -23.43 31.95 -60.04
C HIS A 7 -22.74 32.24 -58.69
N ILE A 8 -22.77 33.48 -58.22
CA ILE A 8 -22.17 33.86 -56.93
C ILE A 8 -22.97 33.27 -55.76
N SER A 9 -24.30 33.29 -55.81
CA SER A 9 -25.14 32.71 -54.75
C SER A 9 -25.00 31.20 -54.60
N LEU A 10 -24.82 30.47 -55.71
CA LEU A 10 -24.66 29.01 -55.68
C LEU A 10 -23.28 28.61 -55.14
N ILE A 11 -22.23 29.36 -55.49
CA ILE A 11 -20.87 29.17 -54.94
C ILE A 11 -20.85 29.48 -53.43
N VAL A 12 -21.55 30.54 -52.98
CA VAL A 12 -21.65 30.90 -51.56
C VAL A 12 -22.51 29.90 -50.77
N SER A 13 -23.57 29.33 -51.36
CA SER A 13 -24.38 28.29 -50.70
C SER A 13 -23.65 26.96 -50.58
N VAL A 14 -22.89 26.56 -51.61
CA VAL A 14 -22.09 25.31 -51.60
C VAL A 14 -20.91 25.39 -50.62
N THR A 15 -20.31 26.57 -50.46
CA THR A 15 -19.22 26.75 -49.47
C THR A 15 -19.71 26.80 -48.02
N ARG A 16 -21.01 26.91 -47.78
CA ARG A 16 -21.60 26.96 -46.43
C ARG A 16 -21.97 25.57 -45.87
N SER A 17 -21.94 24.50 -46.67
CA SER A 17 -22.41 23.17 -46.25
C SER A 17 -21.34 22.24 -45.63
N GLU A 18 -20.09 22.69 -45.47
CA GLU A 18 -18.98 21.84 -44.99
C GLU A 18 -18.23 22.37 -43.75
N VAL A 19 -18.85 23.21 -42.91
CA VAL A 19 -18.20 23.67 -41.66
C VAL A 19 -19.20 23.70 -40.50
N GLU A 20 -19.64 22.52 -40.09
CA GLU A 20 -20.12 22.28 -38.72
C GLU A 20 -19.32 21.09 -38.19
N THR A 21 -18.01 21.31 -38.00
CA THR A 21 -17.18 20.38 -37.22
C THR A 21 -17.52 20.61 -35.76
N ASP A 22 -18.46 19.83 -35.22
CA ASP A 22 -18.76 19.83 -33.79
C ASP A 22 -17.45 19.55 -33.01
N PRO A 23 -16.90 20.54 -32.28
CA PRO A 23 -15.62 20.37 -31.60
C PRO A 23 -15.72 19.37 -30.44
N LEU A 24 -16.94 19.02 -30.02
CA LEU A 24 -17.19 18.11 -28.91
C LEU A 24 -17.12 16.63 -29.32
N LEU A 25 -17.33 16.30 -30.60
CA LEU A 25 -17.21 14.91 -31.09
C LEU A 25 -15.74 14.52 -31.37
N TYR A 26 -14.90 15.48 -31.77
CA TYR A 26 -13.46 15.23 -31.97
C TYR A 26 -12.72 14.94 -30.66
N ILE A 27 -13.14 15.57 -29.55
CA ILE A 27 -12.53 15.39 -28.23
C ILE A 27 -12.93 14.04 -27.62
N THR A 28 -14.19 13.60 -27.78
CA THR A 28 -14.62 12.28 -27.29
C THR A 28 -14.01 11.14 -28.10
N ASP A 29 -13.85 11.32 -29.41
CA ASP A 29 -13.33 10.27 -30.29
C ASP A 29 -11.80 10.14 -30.19
N LEU A 30 -11.05 11.24 -30.04
CA LEU A 30 -9.60 11.19 -29.84
C LEU A 30 -9.18 10.60 -28.48
N VAL A 31 -9.92 10.86 -27.41
CA VAL A 31 -9.60 10.36 -26.07
C VAL A 31 -9.94 8.87 -25.93
N LEU A 32 -10.91 8.36 -26.69
CA LEU A 32 -11.27 6.94 -26.72
C LEU A 32 -10.43 6.11 -27.71
N ILE A 33 -9.69 6.74 -28.64
CA ILE A 33 -8.87 6.10 -29.68
C ILE A 33 -7.41 5.86 -29.27
N VAL A 34 -6.90 6.47 -28.21
CA VAL A 34 -5.60 6.12 -27.63
C VAL A 34 -5.81 5.10 -26.51
N PRO A 35 -5.84 3.78 -26.80
CA PRO A 35 -5.89 2.78 -25.75
C PRO A 35 -4.69 3.00 -24.82
N VAL A 36 -4.94 3.00 -23.52
CA VAL A 36 -3.89 3.14 -22.51
C VAL A 36 -2.73 2.20 -22.85
N PRO A 37 -1.45 2.67 -22.85
CA PRO A 37 -0.31 1.86 -23.21
C PRO A 37 -0.17 0.71 -22.19
N TRP A 38 -0.66 -0.47 -22.56
CA TRP A 38 -0.77 -1.60 -21.66
C TRP A 38 0.60 -2.15 -21.24
N GLU A 39 1.62 -1.87 -22.04
CA GLU A 39 3.02 -2.20 -21.79
C GLU A 39 3.53 -1.55 -20.50
N ALA A 40 2.99 -0.39 -20.11
CA ALA A 40 3.34 0.29 -18.86
C ALA A 40 2.78 -0.41 -17.61
N PHE A 41 1.76 -1.26 -17.73
CA PHE A 41 1.23 -2.02 -16.59
C PHE A 41 2.09 -3.22 -16.21
N ILE A 42 2.90 -3.74 -17.13
CA ILE A 42 3.79 -4.87 -16.84
C ILE A 42 4.81 -4.50 -15.73
N PRO A 43 5.60 -3.41 -15.84
CA PRO A 43 6.54 -3.05 -14.78
C PRO A 43 5.82 -2.64 -13.49
N ILE A 44 4.67 -1.95 -13.56
CA ILE A 44 3.89 -1.55 -12.39
C ILE A 44 3.30 -2.78 -11.66
N GLY A 45 2.80 -3.75 -12.42
CA GLY A 45 2.29 -5.01 -11.90
C GLY A 45 3.38 -5.83 -11.23
N LEU A 46 4.54 -5.97 -11.88
CA LEU A 46 5.69 -6.69 -11.34
C LEU A 46 6.20 -6.03 -10.05
N LEU A 47 6.29 -4.70 -10.03
CA LEU A 47 6.62 -3.92 -8.84
C LEU A 47 5.62 -4.19 -7.70
N THR A 48 4.32 -4.14 -7.99
CA THR A 48 3.26 -4.39 -7.01
C THR A 48 3.34 -5.80 -6.44
N VAL A 49 3.61 -6.80 -7.27
CA VAL A 49 3.80 -8.19 -6.84
C VAL A 49 5.04 -8.33 -5.95
N CYS A 50 6.17 -7.75 -6.34
CA CYS A 50 7.38 -7.79 -5.52
C CYS A 50 7.15 -7.15 -4.14
N PHE A 51 6.58 -5.94 -4.09
CA PHE A 51 6.26 -5.28 -2.82
C PHE A 51 5.22 -6.05 -2.00
N GLY A 52 4.21 -6.63 -2.65
CA GLY A 52 3.22 -7.49 -2.00
C GLY A 52 3.83 -8.77 -1.40
N CYS A 53 4.70 -9.45 -2.16
CA CYS A 53 5.44 -10.62 -1.69
C CYS A 53 6.35 -10.27 -0.50
N THR A 54 7.12 -9.18 -0.60
CA THR A 54 7.98 -8.75 0.51
C THR A 54 7.15 -8.38 1.74
N GLY A 55 6.05 -7.65 1.58
CA GLY A 55 5.17 -7.25 2.69
C GLY A 55 4.54 -8.45 3.40
N THR A 56 4.02 -9.41 2.63
CA THR A 56 3.42 -10.63 3.19
C THR A 56 4.47 -11.51 3.88
N LEU A 57 5.67 -11.65 3.30
CA LEU A 57 6.76 -12.43 3.88
C LEU A 57 7.29 -11.80 5.17
N LEU A 58 7.45 -10.47 5.22
CA LEU A 58 7.86 -9.76 6.44
C LEU A 58 6.80 -9.86 7.54
N ASN A 59 5.52 -9.81 7.19
CA ASN A 59 4.45 -10.02 8.17
C ASN A 59 4.48 -11.46 8.70
N ALA A 60 4.58 -12.45 7.82
CA ALA A 60 4.62 -13.86 8.18
C ALA A 60 5.81 -14.18 9.11
N THR A 61 7.03 -13.75 8.74
CA THR A 61 8.23 -13.96 9.57
C THR A 61 8.10 -13.31 10.95
N ARG A 62 7.59 -12.08 11.05
CA ARG A 62 7.32 -11.43 12.34
C ARG A 62 6.27 -12.17 13.16
N ARG A 63 5.25 -12.76 12.53
CA ARG A 63 4.27 -13.59 13.24
C ARG A 63 4.91 -14.88 13.74
N PHE A 64 5.74 -15.55 12.96
CA PHE A 64 6.41 -16.77 13.39
C PHE A 64 7.37 -16.54 14.56
N GLN A 65 8.07 -15.40 14.60
CA GLN A 65 8.93 -15.04 15.72
C GLN A 65 8.17 -14.67 17.01
N ASN A 66 6.89 -14.31 16.89
CA ASN A 66 6.06 -13.85 18.00
C ASN A 66 5.01 -14.89 18.44
N ASP A 67 5.31 -16.18 18.31
CA ASP A 67 4.38 -17.29 18.60
C ASP A 67 3.03 -17.16 17.87
N GLY A 68 3.05 -16.61 16.65
CA GLY A 68 1.85 -16.33 15.84
C GLY A 68 1.12 -15.03 16.18
N LYS A 69 1.50 -14.36 17.27
CA LYS A 69 0.86 -13.11 17.73
C LYS A 69 1.35 -11.92 16.92
N PRO A 70 0.54 -10.86 16.76
CA PRO A 70 1.00 -9.64 16.11
C PRO A 70 2.16 -9.00 16.91
N PRO A 71 3.11 -8.35 16.21
CA PRO A 71 4.09 -7.50 16.87
C PRO A 71 3.35 -6.35 17.56
N MET A 72 3.81 -6.01 18.77
CA MET A 72 3.28 -4.90 19.54
C MET A 72 4.10 -3.64 19.23
N TYR A 73 3.43 -2.50 19.12
CA TYR A 73 4.05 -1.22 18.79
C TYR A 73 3.85 -0.26 19.96
N GLY A 74 4.79 0.67 20.14
CA GLY A 74 4.68 1.71 21.17
C GLY A 74 4.79 1.17 22.60
N LEU A 75 5.67 0.18 22.82
CA LEU A 75 5.94 -0.33 24.16
C LEU A 75 6.54 0.78 25.02
N ASP A 76 5.97 1.00 26.19
CA ASP A 76 6.56 1.86 27.20
C ASP A 76 7.47 1.07 28.16
N ALA A 77 8.14 1.79 29.07
CA ALA A 77 9.02 1.15 30.03
C ALA A 77 8.28 0.17 30.97
N TRP A 78 6.98 0.36 31.20
CA TRP A 78 6.19 -0.56 32.03
C TRP A 78 5.91 -1.87 31.29
N ASP A 79 5.49 -1.76 30.02
CA ASP A 79 5.22 -2.88 29.13
C ASP A 79 6.45 -3.75 28.93
N GLU A 80 7.64 -3.14 28.80
CA GLU A 80 8.91 -3.88 28.75
C GLU A 80 9.14 -4.71 30.02
N ARG A 81 8.88 -4.14 31.21
CA ARG A 81 9.01 -4.88 32.48
C ARG A 81 7.96 -5.99 32.60
N MET A 82 6.75 -5.76 32.09
CA MET A 82 5.69 -6.77 32.09
C MET A 82 5.96 -7.91 31.08
N LEU A 83 6.54 -7.62 29.93
CA LEU A 83 7.00 -8.63 28.97
C LEU A 83 8.11 -9.50 29.57
N GLU A 84 9.08 -8.89 30.25
CA GLU A 84 10.13 -9.65 30.94
C GLU A 84 9.56 -10.52 32.07
N ARG A 85 8.60 -10.00 32.85
CA ARG A 85 7.86 -10.81 33.83
C ARG A 85 7.15 -12.00 33.16
N ASN A 86 6.42 -11.76 32.07
CA ASN A 86 5.67 -12.81 31.37
C ASN A 86 6.61 -13.86 30.76
N ARG A 87 7.77 -13.43 30.23
CA ARG A 87 8.83 -14.32 29.76
C ARG A 87 9.37 -15.21 30.88
N ARG A 88 9.50 -14.68 32.10
CA ARG A 88 9.90 -15.46 33.28
C ARG A 88 8.84 -16.44 33.76
N LEU A 89 7.55 -16.11 33.58
CA LEU A 89 6.44 -16.99 33.96
C LEU A 89 6.21 -18.12 32.96
N THR A 90 6.36 -17.85 31.66
CA THR A 90 5.97 -18.78 30.59
C THR A 90 7.13 -19.37 29.81
N GLY A 91 8.34 -18.84 29.96
CA GLY A 91 9.53 -19.24 29.21
C GLY A 91 9.56 -18.74 27.76
N SER A 92 8.46 -18.23 27.22
CA SER A 92 8.40 -17.61 25.88
C SER A 92 8.33 -16.08 25.96
N THR A 93 8.98 -15.40 25.01
CA THR A 93 8.91 -13.95 24.81
C THR A 93 7.47 -13.43 24.66
N ARG A 94 6.56 -14.24 24.11
CA ARG A 94 5.15 -13.84 23.89
C ARG A 94 4.14 -14.75 24.60
N GLY A 95 4.60 -15.65 25.48
CA GLY A 95 3.73 -16.51 26.27
C GLY A 95 2.80 -15.70 27.18
N GLN A 96 1.56 -16.18 27.32
CA GLN A 96 0.59 -15.66 28.28
C GLN A 96 0.08 -16.87 29.08
N THR A 97 -0.11 -16.68 30.39
CA THR A 97 -0.66 -17.71 31.27
C THR A 97 -1.74 -17.08 32.14
N ASP A 98 -2.83 -17.81 32.34
CA ASP A 98 -3.95 -17.49 33.22
C ASP A 98 -3.96 -18.37 34.48
N GLU A 99 -2.87 -19.11 34.72
CA GLU A 99 -2.76 -20.04 35.84
C GLU A 99 -2.78 -19.31 37.20
N LEU A 100 -3.60 -19.80 38.12
CA LEU A 100 -3.81 -19.17 39.43
C LEU A 100 -2.55 -19.17 40.31
N ILE A 101 -1.74 -20.23 40.22
CA ILE A 101 -0.53 -20.41 41.01
C ILE A 101 0.67 -20.33 40.06
N ALA A 102 1.61 -19.44 40.36
CA ALA A 102 2.83 -19.31 39.56
C ALA A 102 3.74 -20.55 39.68
N PRO A 103 4.48 -20.88 38.61
CA PRO A 103 5.45 -21.98 38.63
C PRO A 103 6.53 -21.76 39.70
N GLN A 104 7.07 -22.84 40.27
CA GLN A 104 8.02 -22.75 41.39
C GLN A 104 9.32 -22.07 40.97
N GLU A 105 9.73 -22.24 39.71
CA GLU A 105 10.90 -21.64 39.08
C GLU A 105 10.83 -20.10 39.08
N PHE A 106 9.62 -19.53 39.08
CA PHE A 106 9.44 -18.08 39.08
C PHE A 106 10.01 -17.42 40.34
N LYS A 107 10.04 -18.14 41.47
CA LYS A 107 10.58 -17.68 42.75
C LYS A 107 12.08 -17.40 42.69
N THR A 108 12.83 -18.16 41.88
CA THR A 108 14.30 -18.10 41.83
C THR A 108 14.84 -17.43 40.57
N ASN A 109 14.02 -17.30 39.51
CA ASN A 109 14.44 -16.73 38.22
C ASN A 109 14.53 -15.19 38.20
N SER A 110 14.81 -14.51 39.32
CA SER A 110 14.92 -13.04 39.35
C SER A 110 16.29 -12.58 38.87
N ALA A 111 16.33 -11.91 37.72
CA ALA A 111 17.53 -11.27 37.20
C ALA A 111 17.53 -9.76 37.50
N TRP A 112 18.63 -9.28 38.07
CA TRP A 112 18.90 -7.86 38.25
C TRP A 112 19.87 -7.41 37.14
N PRO A 113 19.49 -6.44 36.29
CA PRO A 113 20.39 -5.96 35.24
C PRO A 113 21.57 -5.24 35.88
N VAL A 114 22.78 -5.58 35.43
CA VAL A 114 24.02 -4.92 35.86
C VAL A 114 24.46 -4.00 34.73
N GLU A 115 24.64 -2.72 35.02
CA GLU A 115 25.13 -1.74 34.07
C GLU A 115 26.65 -1.60 34.15
N LYS A 116 27.28 -1.25 33.03
CA LYS A 116 28.71 -0.91 32.99
C LYS A 116 28.89 0.55 33.39
N ILE A 117 29.86 0.82 34.24
CA ILE A 117 30.27 2.19 34.57
C ILE A 117 31.14 2.68 33.42
N TYR A 118 30.67 3.70 32.70
CA TYR A 118 31.48 4.40 31.69
C TYR A 118 32.31 5.47 32.42
N ALA A 119 33.63 5.26 32.48
CA ALA A 119 34.60 6.20 33.04
C ALA A 119 35.16 7.13 31.97
#